data_AF-A0A8T1H157-F1
#
_entry.id   AF-A0A8T1H157-F1
#
_cell.length_a   1.000
_cell.length_b   1.000
_cell.length_c   1.000
_cell.angle_alpha   90.00
_cell.angle_beta   90.00
_cell.angle_gamma   90.00
#
_symmetry.space_group_name_H-M   'P 1'
#
loop_
_entity.id
_entity.type
_entity.pdbx_description
1 polymer ?
#
loop_
_entity_poly.entity_id
_entity_poly.type
_entity_poly.pdbx_seq_one_letter_code
_entity_poly.pdbx_strand_id
1 'polypeptide(L)' 'MLISLTAPKLCAKFFTGPDKIHYVGGRFVPKSLAEEFNLELPEYPGAEQCVKLPIPY' A
#
# COMPACT_ATOMS: atom_id res chain seq x y z
N MET A 1 -10.91 -1.49 -9.02
CA MET A 1 -10.09 -1.97 -7.89
C MET A 1 -8.61 -1.87 -8.28
N LEU A 2 -7.74 -1.50 -7.35
CA LEU A 2 -6.28 -1.45 -7.52
C LEU A 2 -5.60 -2.17 -6.35
N ILE A 3 -4.59 -2.99 -6.63
CA ILE A 3 -3.75 -3.65 -5.62
C ILE A 3 -2.30 -3.25 -5.89
N SER A 4 -1.72 -2.47 -4.98
CA SER A 4 -0.29 -2.15 -5.01
C SER A 4 0.51 -3.24 -4.32
N LEU A 5 1.59 -3.71 -4.94
CA LEU A 5 2.53 -4.63 -4.32
C LEU A 5 3.71 -3.87 -3.72
N THR A 6 4.13 -4.26 -2.51
CA THR A 6 5.21 -3.65 -1.71
C THR A 6 4.85 -2.25 -1.22
N ALA A 7 4.73 -1.29 -2.14
CA ALA A 7 4.32 0.08 -1.89
C ALA A 7 3.51 0.62 -3.09
N PRO A 8 2.59 1.57 -2.88
CA PRO A 8 1.91 2.28 -3.96
C PRO A 8 2.91 3.01 -4.86
N LYS A 9 2.72 2.89 -6.18
CA LYS A 9 3.51 3.64 -7.16
C LYS A 9 2.90 5.02 -7.39
N LEU A 10 3.67 5.96 -7.91
CA LEU A 10 3.22 7.34 -8.15
C LEU A 10 1.93 7.43 -8.99
N CYS A 11 1.73 6.50 -9.92
CA CYS A 11 0.51 6.45 -10.74
C CYS A 11 -0.77 6.17 -9.93
N ALA A 12 -0.66 5.58 -8.73
CA ALA A 12 -1.81 5.32 -7.85
C ALA A 12 -2.50 6.60 -7.38
N LYS A 13 -1.81 7.75 -7.38
CA LYS A 13 -2.39 9.07 -7.07
C LYS A 13 -3.53 9.46 -8.01
N PHE A 14 -3.51 8.95 -9.25
CA PHE A 14 -4.56 9.21 -10.24
C PHE A 14 -5.74 8.22 -10.15
N PHE A 15 -5.67 7.23 -9.24
CA PHE A 15 -6.73 6.26 -9.03
C PHE A 15 -7.81 6.83 -8.09
N THR A 16 -8.69 7.69 -8.61
CA THR A 16 -9.72 8.42 -7.82
C THR A 16 -11.17 8.10 -8.23
N GLY A 17 -12.13 8.12 -7.29
CA GLY A 17 -13.57 7.92 -7.57
C GLY A 17 -14.31 7.20 -6.43
N PRO A 18 -15.64 7.39 -6.32
CA PRO A 18 -16.43 6.90 -5.18
C PRO A 18 -16.50 5.38 -5.07
N ASP A 19 -16.53 4.67 -6.21
CA ASP A 19 -16.61 3.20 -6.25
C ASP A 19 -15.24 2.53 -6.37
N LYS A 20 -14.15 3.30 -6.21
CA LYS A 20 -12.80 2.75 -6.29
C LYS A 20 -12.38 2.18 -4.95
N ILE A 21 -11.61 1.10 -5.03
CA ILE A 21 -11.08 0.37 -3.86
C ILE A 21 -9.60 0.12 -4.14
N HIS A 22 -8.74 0.53 -3.20
CA HIS A 22 -7.29 0.41 -3.28
C HIS A 22 -6.79 -0.36 -2.07
N TYR A 23 -6.02 -1.41 -2.32
CA TYR A 23 -5.27 -2.16 -1.31
C TYR A 23 -3.78 -2.08 -1.58
N VAL A 24 -2.98 -2.23 -0.53
CA VAL A 24 -1.57 -2.62 -0.65
C VAL A 24 -1.39 -4.02 -0.06
N GLY A 25 -0.55 -4.82 -0.70
CA GLY A 25 -0.11 -6.12 -0.20
C GLY A 25 1.37 -6.33 -0.47
N GLY A 26 1.86 -7.54 -0.21
CA GLY A 26 3.28 -7.84 -0.27
C GLY A 26 3.98 -7.52 1.06
N ARG A 27 3.46 -8.10 2.14
CA ARG A 27 3.98 -8.00 3.52
C ARG A 27 5.26 -8.84 3.69
N PHE A 28 6.30 -8.46 2.97
CA PHE A 28 7.60 -9.13 3.02
C PHE A 28 8.78 -8.15 3.10
N VAL A 29 8.49 -6.84 3.21
CA VAL A 29 9.52 -5.80 3.26
C VAL A 29 10.14 -5.76 4.66
N PRO A 30 11.46 -6.00 4.80
CA PRO A 30 12.15 -5.83 6.08
C PRO A 30 12.20 -4.35 6.50
N LYS A 31 12.21 -4.08 7.81
CA LYS A 31 12.29 -2.70 8.36
C LYS A 31 13.49 -1.92 7.82
N SER A 32 14.65 -2.56 7.73
CA SER A 32 15.87 -1.93 7.21
C SER A 32 15.72 -1.45 5.77
N LEU A 33 15.03 -2.22 4.92
CA LEU A 33 14.77 -1.84 3.52
C LEU A 33 13.73 -0.71 3.45
N ALA A 34 12.73 -0.73 4.32
CA ALA A 34 11.75 0.36 4.41
C ALA A 34 12.43 1.68 4.83
N GLU A 35 13.35 1.63 5.80
CA GLU A 35 14.13 2.79 6.25
C GLU A 35 15.08 3.29 5.16
N GLU A 36 15.81 2.39 4.49
CA GLU A 36 16.76 2.72 3.40
C GLU A 36 16.08 3.48 2.24
N PHE A 37 14.89 3.02 1.85
CA PHE A 37 14.12 3.61 0.74
C PHE A 37 13.07 4.62 1.19
N ASN A 38 13.04 4.98 2.47
CA ASN A 38 12.05 5.87 3.08
C ASN A 38 10.59 5.49 2.70
N LEU A 39 10.28 4.19 2.79
CA LEU A 39 8.98 3.63 2.48
C LEU A 39 8.05 3.77 3.68
N GLU A 40 6.98 4.54 3.53
CA GLU A 40 5.88 4.60 4.48
C GLU A 40 4.90 3.45 4.20
N LEU A 41 5.08 2.33 4.91
CA LEU A 41 4.22 1.16 4.81
C LEU A 41 3.13 1.19 5.90
N PRO A 42 1.87 0.85 5.59
CA PRO A 42 0.83 0.77 6.61
C PRO A 42 1.06 -0.43 7.53
N GLU A 43 0.47 -0.36 8.73
CA GLU A 43 0.42 -1.50 9.62
C GLU A 43 -0.52 -2.58 9.06
N TYR A 44 -0.05 -3.83 9.04
CA TYR A 44 -0.84 -4.99 8.66
C TYR A 44 -1.45 -5.63 9.91
N PRO A 45 -2.79 -5.62 10.07
CA PRO A 45 -3.44 -6.16 11.26
C PRO A 45 -3.20 -7.67 11.40
N GLY A 46 -2.75 -8.12 12.58
CA GLY A 46 -2.56 -9.55 12.87
C GLY A 46 -1.72 -10.27 11.80
N ALA A 47 -2.31 -11.28 11.16
CA ALA A 47 -1.70 -12.08 10.10
C ALA A 47 -2.10 -11.65 8.67
N GLU A 48 -2.86 -10.57 8.52
CA GLU A 48 -3.32 -10.10 7.21
C GLU A 48 -2.15 -9.81 6.26
N GLN A 49 -2.36 -10.09 4.98
CA GLN A 49 -1.37 -9.93 3.91
C GLN A 49 -1.62 -8.71 3.03
N CYS A 50 -2.74 -8.00 3.26
CA CYS A 50 -3.09 -6.77 2.58
C CYS A 50 -3.81 -5.79 3.53
N VAL A 51 -3.75 -4.50 3.19
CA VAL A 51 -4.38 -3.41 3.94
C VAL A 51 -5.13 -2.53 2.96
N LYS A 52 -6.37 -2.17 3.30
CA LYS A 52 -7.16 -1.20 2.52
C LYS A 52 -6.58 0.20 2.72
N LEU A 53 -6.34 0.91 1.63
CA LEU A 53 -5.79 2.26 1.62
C LEU A 53 -6.87 3.33 1.42
N PRO A 54 -6.67 4.55 1.94
CA PRO A 54 -7.50 5.70 1.56
C PRO A 54 -7.36 6.00 0.06
N ILE A 55 -8.39 6.64 -0.51
CA ILE A 55 -8.37 7.15 -1.88
C ILE A 55 -8.72 8.64 -1.85
N PRO A 56 -7.88 9.53 -2.42
CA PRO A 56 -6.54 9.23 -2.95
C PRO A 56 -5.55 8.81 -1.84
N TYR A 57 -4.53 8.03 -2.21
CA TYR A 57 -3.39 7.68 -1.36
C TYR A 57 -2.23 8.66 -1.59
#